data_AF-T0YI78-F1
#
_entry.id   AF-T0YI78-F1
#
_cell.length_a   1.000
_cell.length_b   1.000
_cell.length_c   1.000
_cell.angle_alpha   90.00
_cell.angle_beta   90.00
_cell.angle_gamma   90.00
#
_symmetry.space_group_name_H-M   'P 1'
#
loop_
_entity.id
_entity.type
_entity.pdbx_description
1 polymer ?
#
loop_
_entity_poly.entity_id
_entity_poly.type
_entity_poly.pdbx_seq_one_letter_code
_entity_poly.pdbx_strand_id
1 'polypeptide(L)' 'DKASRNHPLTVDKIRRNLRITRKRSPGERPYSVMKIVMHGGHTFVTMVRRYRVKAMFLCLGYNTLTMITLKKQGKIA' A
#
# COMPACT_ATOMS: atom_id res chain seq x y z
N ASP A 1 20.44 2.23 5.42
CA ASP A 1 21.00 3.35 6.18
C ASP A 1 19.92 4.39 6.43
N LYS A 2 19.85 4.88 7.66
CA LYS A 2 18.92 5.93 8.10
C LYS A 2 19.73 7.19 8.40
N ALA A 3 19.24 8.36 8.01
CA ALA A 3 19.84 9.62 8.44
C ALA A 3 19.64 9.77 9.96
N SER A 4 20.68 10.21 10.66
CA SER A 4 20.59 10.59 12.07
C SER A 4 20.97 12.07 12.22
N ARG A 5 20.59 12.68 13.34
CA ARG A 5 21.02 14.05 13.67
C ARG A 5 22.56 14.04 13.74
N ASN A 6 23.20 14.94 12.99
CA ASN A 6 24.66 15.02 12.79
C ASN A 6 25.30 13.91 11.93
N HIS A 7 24.50 13.02 11.33
CA HIS A 7 24.99 12.05 10.34
C HIS A 7 24.07 12.02 9.12
N PRO A 8 24.19 13.03 8.22
CA PRO A 8 23.42 13.07 6.99
C PRO A 8 23.82 11.91 6.07
N LEU A 9 22.85 11.43 5.29
CA LEU A 9 23.13 10.42 4.27
C LEU A 9 23.92 11.07 3.12
N THR A 10 24.99 10.41 2.68
CA THR A 10 25.66 10.75 1.43
C THR A 10 24.69 10.65 0.24
N VAL A 11 24.91 11.45 -0.81
CA VAL A 11 24.05 11.51 -2.00
C VAL A 11 23.77 10.12 -2.60
N ASP A 12 24.76 9.23 -2.65
CA ASP A 12 24.58 7.88 -3.21
C ASP A 12 23.69 6.99 -2.34
N LYS A 13 23.78 7.13 -1.00
CA LYS A 13 22.89 6.42 -0.06
C LYS A 13 21.45 6.91 -0.23
N ILE A 14 21.24 8.21 -0.46
CA ILE A 14 19.92 8.78 -0.75
C ILE A 14 19.37 8.21 -2.05
N ARG A 15 20.14 8.24 -3.15
CA ARG A 15 19.73 7.68 -4.44
C ARG A 15 19.38 6.20 -4.35
N ARG A 16 20.16 5.41 -3.60
CA ARG A 16 19.86 4.01 -3.33
C ARG A 16 18.55 3.86 -2.56
N ASN A 17 18.35 4.63 -1.49
CA ASN A 17 17.12 4.59 -0.70
C ASN A 17 15.89 4.93 -1.56
N LEU A 18 15.97 5.97 -2.40
CA LEU A 18 14.91 6.32 -3.36
C LEU A 18 14.62 5.15 -4.33
N ARG A 19 15.65 4.47 -4.81
CA ARG A 19 15.51 3.31 -5.71
C ARG A 19 14.84 2.13 -5.01
N ILE A 20 15.19 1.86 -3.75
CA ILE A 20 14.55 0.83 -2.92
C ILE A 20 13.07 1.18 -2.69
N THR A 21 12.78 2.41 -2.29
CA THR A 21 11.41 2.89 -2.09
C THR A 21 10.60 2.74 -3.37
N ARG A 22 11.11 3.18 -4.53
CA ARG A 22 10.41 3.03 -5.81
C ARG A 22 10.03 1.59 -6.14
N LYS A 23 10.86 0.61 -5.76
CA LYS A 23 10.56 -0.82 -5.94
C LYS A 23 9.55 -1.35 -4.91
N ARG A 24 9.56 -0.84 -3.68
CA ARG A 24 8.67 -1.28 -2.59
C ARG A 24 7.29 -0.65 -2.62
N SER A 25 7.20 0.62 -3.04
CA SER A 25 5.94 1.39 -3.04
C SER A 25 4.77 0.67 -3.72
N PRO A 26 4.94 0.00 -4.89
CA PRO A 26 3.84 -0.75 -5.50
C PRO A 26 3.27 -1.87 -4.61
N GLY A 27 4.12 -2.56 -3.86
CA GLY A 27 3.71 -3.65 -2.96
C GLY A 27 3.12 -3.17 -1.63
N GLU A 28 3.58 -2.03 -1.10
CA GLU A 28 3.07 -1.46 0.14
C GLU A 28 1.74 -0.70 -0.05
N ARG A 29 1.53 -0.15 -1.26
CA ARG A 29 0.32 0.60 -1.63
C ARG A 29 -1.01 -0.13 -1.37
N PRO A 30 -1.23 -1.41 -1.76
CA PRO A 30 -2.49 -2.11 -1.48
C PRO A 30 -2.82 -2.13 0.01
N TYR A 31 -1.85 -2.44 0.88
CA TYR A 31 -2.05 -2.45 2.32
C TYR A 31 -2.40 -1.07 2.88
N SER A 32 -1.74 -0.02 2.39
CA SER A 32 -2.05 1.36 2.78
C SER A 32 -3.48 1.77 2.40
N VAL A 33 -3.91 1.48 1.17
CA VAL A 33 -5.28 1.80 0.70
C VAL A 33 -6.33 1.00 1.48
N MET A 34 -6.11 -0.29 1.68
CA MET A 34 -6.99 -1.15 2.48
C MET A 34 -7.14 -0.67 3.91
N LYS A 35 -6.03 -0.25 4.53
CA LYS A 35 -6.02 0.24 5.91
C LYS A 35 -6.70 1.61 6.05
N ILE A 36 -6.33 2.56 5.21
CA ILE A 36 -6.71 3.98 5.34
C ILE A 36 -8.03 4.28 4.62
N VAL A 37 -8.16 3.93 3.34
CA VAL A 37 -9.32 4.31 2.52
C VAL A 37 -10.51 3.40 2.81
N MET A 38 -10.27 2.10 2.89
CA MET A 38 -11.33 1.12 3.15
C MET A 38 -11.50 0.80 4.65
N HIS A 39 -10.80 1.53 5.52
CA HIS A 39 -10.92 1.43 6.99
C HIS A 39 -10.77 -0.02 7.52
N GLY A 40 -9.96 -0.85 6.84
CA GLY A 40 -9.75 -2.26 7.20
C GLY A 40 -8.83 -2.48 8.39
N GLY A 41 -8.20 -1.43 8.92
CA GLY A 41 -7.22 -1.52 10.01
C GLY A 41 -7.82 -1.88 11.37
N HIS A 42 -9.05 -1.46 11.64
CA HIS A 42 -9.77 -1.81 12.87
C HIS A 42 -11.14 -2.38 12.52
N THR A 43 -11.44 -3.59 12.99
CA THR A 43 -12.70 -4.25 12.70
C THR A 43 -13.33 -4.82 13.96
N PHE A 44 -14.62 -4.56 14.17
CA PHE A 44 -15.42 -5.12 15.28
C PHE A 44 -15.78 -6.60 15.10
N VAL A 45 -15.23 -7.27 14.07
CA VAL A 45 -15.49 -8.68 13.82
C VAL A 45 -14.56 -9.50 14.72
N THR A 46 -15.12 -10.18 15.71
CA THR A 46 -14.36 -10.92 16.73
C THR A 46 -13.92 -12.31 16.26
N MET A 47 -14.65 -12.90 15.30
CA MET A 47 -14.35 -14.24 14.79
C MET A 47 -13.41 -14.20 13.58
N VAL A 48 -12.30 -14.93 13.66
CA VAL A 48 -11.32 -15.07 12.57
C VAL A 48 -11.97 -15.55 11.27
N ARG A 49 -12.92 -16.51 11.34
CA ARG A 49 -13.63 -17.02 10.16
C ARG A 49 -14.40 -15.92 9.42
N ARG A 50 -15.09 -15.04 10.17
CA ARG A 50 -15.82 -13.90 9.60
C ARG A 50 -14.86 -12.82 9.07
N TYR A 51 -13.75 -12.58 9.77
CA TYR A 51 -12.73 -11.64 9.31
C TYR A 51 -12.06 -12.08 8.01
N ARG A 52 -11.81 -13.39 7.81
CA ARG A 52 -11.25 -13.92 6.55
C ARG A 52 -12.11 -13.56 5.34
N VAL A 53 -13.43 -13.74 5.45
CA VAL A 53 -14.37 -13.37 4.40
C VAL A 53 -14.34 -11.85 4.18
N LYS A 54 -14.38 -11.05 5.25
CA LYS A 54 -14.27 -9.58 5.16
C LYS A 54 -12.98 -9.14 4.48
N ALA A 55 -11.85 -9.76 4.81
CA ALA A 55 -10.55 -9.47 4.21
C ALA A 55 -10.51 -9.83 2.72
N MET A 56 -11.15 -10.92 2.32
CA MET A 56 -11.30 -11.28 0.91
C MET A 56 -12.07 -10.20 0.13
N PHE A 57 -13.18 -9.70 0.68
CA PHE A 57 -13.93 -8.59 0.08
C PHE A 57 -13.11 -7.29 0.03
N LEU A 58 -12.25 -7.04 1.02
CA LEU A 58 -11.35 -5.89 1.04
C LEU A 58 -10.36 -5.93 -0.13
N CYS A 59 -9.75 -7.10 -0.37
CA CYS A 59 -8.86 -7.32 -1.51
C CYS A 59 -9.60 -7.17 -2.85
N LEU A 60 -10.82 -7.72 -2.95
CA LEU A 60 -11.64 -7.58 -4.15
C LEU A 60 -11.99 -6.12 -4.43
N GLY A 61 -12.39 -5.37 -3.39
CA GLY A 61 -12.66 -3.93 -3.48
C GLY A 61 -11.44 -3.13 -3.92
N TYR A 62 -10.24 -3.46 -3.43
CA TYR A 62 -8.99 -2.83 -3.88
C TYR A 62 -8.74 -3.06 -5.38
N ASN A 63 -8.94 -4.29 -5.86
CA ASN A 63 -8.73 -4.64 -7.27
C ASN A 63 -9.69 -3.85 -8.17
N THR A 64 -10.98 -3.76 -7.79
CA THR A 64 -11.98 -2.99 -8.53
C THR A 64 -11.66 -1.49 -8.53
N LEU A 65 -11.30 -0.91 -7.38
CA LEU A 65 -10.88 0.49 -7.29
C LEU A 65 -9.66 0.78 -8.17
N THR A 66 -8.70 -0.14 -8.20
CA THR A 66 -7.51 -0.04 -9.03
C THR A 66 -7.86 -0.08 -10.51
N MET A 67 -8.73 -1.02 -10.92
CA MET A 67 -9.23 -1.11 -12.29
C MET A 67 -9.94 0.17 -12.74
N ILE A 68 -10.84 0.72 -11.91
CA ILE A 68 -11.53 2.00 -12.20
C ILE A 68 -10.51 3.13 -12.35
N THR A 69 -9.50 3.17 -11.47
CA THR A 69 -8.45 4.19 -11.53
C THR A 69 -7.63 4.07 -12.82
N LEU A 70 -7.30 2.84 -13.24
CA LEU A 70 -6.55 2.58 -14.47
C LEU A 70 -7.38 2.92 -15.72
N LYS A 71 -8.69 2.64 -15.71
CA LYS A 71 -9.63 3.04 -16.77
C LYS A 71 -9.74 4.57 -16.85
N LYS A 72 -9.86 5.28 -15.72
CA LYS A 72 -9.84 6.75 -15.67
C LYS A 72 -8.53 7.35 -16.20
N GLN A 73 -7.43 6.62 -16.07
CA GLN A 73 -6.12 7.00 -16.62
C GLN A 73 -5.94 6.64 -18.10
N GLY A 74 -6.92 6.00 -18.73
CA GLY A 74 -6.84 5.55 -20.13
C GLY A 74 -5.85 4.40 -20.36
N LYS A 75 -5.44 3.68 -19.31
CA LYS A 75 -4.48 2.56 -19.42
C LYS A 75 -5.16 1.24 -19.76
N ILE A 76 -6.48 1.18 -19.61
CA ILE A 76 -7.33 0.01 -19.88
C ILE A 76 -8.59 0.55 -20.58
N ALA A 77 -9.08 -0.20 -21.57
CA ALA A 77 -10.28 0.12 -22.35
C ALA A 77 -11.57 0.20 -21.50
#